data_AF-A0A9D6XCG6-F1
#
_entry.id   AF-A0A9D6XCG6-F1
#
_cell.length_a   1.000
_cell.length_b   1.000
_cell.length_c   1.000
_cell.angle_alpha   90.00
_cell.angle_beta   90.00
_cell.angle_gamma   90.00
#
_symmetry.space_group_name_H-M   'P 1'
#
loop_
_entity.id
_entity.type
_entity.pdbx_description
1 polymer ?
#
loop_
_entity_poly.entity_id
_entity_poly.type
_entity_poly.pdbx_seq_one_letter_code
_entity_poly.pdbx_strand_id
1 'polypeptide(L)'
;MSKERIKIAPEMFDIMPPEYQDLVKRATYGKEDRGWKDIGTSKELIEEHSLCAGCPESMAFRYILASLPAPEDTVMVGSTGCTSLVFPMVAVHNIHSLFGNQNAVASGLKRALTVRFPGRIKDVVVLAGDGATVDIGLDMTLQAW
;
A
#
# COMPACT_ATOMS: atom_id res chain seq x y z
N MET A 1 -9.39 1.59 -1.55
CA MET A 1 -10.10 2.10 -0.36
C MET A 1 -10.55 3.52 -0.63
N SER A 2 -11.78 3.76 -1.09
CA SER A 2 -12.32 5.14 -1.15
C SER A 2 -12.85 5.55 0.22
N LYS A 3 -13.02 6.86 0.49
CA LYS A 3 -13.71 7.35 1.70
C LYS A 3 -15.10 6.73 1.90
N GLU A 4 -15.74 6.28 0.82
CA GLU A 4 -17.02 5.58 0.90
C GLU A 4 -16.94 4.20 1.56
N ARG A 5 -15.75 3.58 1.58
CA ARG A 5 -15.52 2.21 2.06
C ARG A 5 -14.90 2.12 3.44
N ILE A 6 -14.34 3.22 3.97
CA ILE A 6 -13.82 3.29 5.34
C ILE A 6 -14.86 4.03 6.19
N LYS A 7 -15.93 3.33 6.53
CA LYS A 7 -17.01 3.84 7.38
C LYS A 7 -17.09 2.98 8.63
N ILE A 8 -17.10 3.63 9.79
CA ILE A 8 -17.42 2.98 11.05
C ILE A 8 -18.94 3.06 11.22
N ALA A 9 -19.56 1.95 11.64
CA ALA A 9 -20.95 1.97 12.07
C ALA A 9 -21.07 2.97 13.24
N PRO A 10 -22.00 3.94 13.19
CA PRO A 10 -22.09 4.99 14.22
C PRO A 10 -22.13 4.45 15.65
N GLU A 11 -22.79 3.31 15.85
CA GLU A 11 -22.96 2.63 17.13
C GLU A 11 -21.66 2.03 17.67
N MET A 12 -20.67 1.79 16.80
CA MET A 12 -19.37 1.22 17.16
C MET A 12 -18.27 2.27 17.23
N PHE A 13 -18.56 3.55 16.93
CA PHE A 13 -17.52 4.57 16.78
C PHE A 13 -16.63 4.68 18.02
N ASP A 14 -17.24 4.73 19.20
CA ASP A 14 -16.54 4.97 20.47
C ASP A 14 -15.72 3.77 20.96
N ILE A 15 -15.98 2.57 20.44
CA ILE A 15 -15.25 1.35 20.80
C ILE A 15 -14.17 0.97 19.78
N MET A 16 -14.15 1.62 18.61
CA MET A 16 -13.12 1.38 17.61
C MET A 16 -11.77 1.97 18.05
N PRO A 17 -10.63 1.34 17.69
CA PRO A 17 -9.32 1.87 17.99
C PRO A 17 -9.17 3.33 17.54
N PRO A 18 -8.56 4.22 18.34
CA PRO A 18 -8.35 5.63 17.99
C PRO A 18 -7.70 5.81 16.63
N GLU A 19 -6.83 4.87 16.25
CA GLU A 19 -6.13 4.88 14.98
C GLU A 19 -7.09 4.73 13.81
N TYR A 20 -8.09 3.86 13.94
CA TYR A 20 -9.10 3.66 12.91
C TYR A 20 -10.07 4.83 12.84
N GLN A 21 -10.42 5.43 13.99
CA GLN A 21 -11.22 6.65 14.04
C GLN A 21 -10.54 7.82 13.32
N ASP A 22 -9.22 7.98 13.52
CA ASP A 22 -8.41 9.01 12.88
C ASP A 22 -8.31 8.78 11.37
N LEU A 23 -8.10 7.53 10.93
CA LEU A 23 -8.13 7.17 9.51
C LEU A 23 -9.45 7.60 8.84
N VAL A 24 -10.59 7.32 9.47
CA VAL A 24 -11.91 7.72 8.94
C VAL A 24 -12.07 9.24 8.86
N LYS A 25 -11.57 9.97 9.87
CA LYS A 25 -11.75 11.42 9.99
C LYS A 25 -10.78 12.23 9.11
N ARG A 26 -9.54 11.76 8.96
CA ARG A 26 -8.41 12.58 8.47
C ARG A 26 -7.70 12.05 7.24
N ALA A 27 -7.97 10.83 6.78
CA ALA A 27 -7.24 10.26 5.65
C ALA A 27 -7.36 11.11 4.36
N THR A 28 -6.29 11.09 3.59
CA THR A 28 -6.12 11.88 2.35
C THR A 28 -6.67 11.18 1.10
N TYR A 29 -7.45 10.11 1.21
CA TYR A 29 -8.07 9.48 0.03
C TYR A 29 -8.95 10.48 -0.73
N GLY A 30 -8.83 10.50 -2.05
CA GLY A 30 -9.51 11.45 -2.93
C GLY A 30 -9.03 12.90 -2.82
N LYS A 31 -7.95 13.18 -2.07
CA LYS A 31 -7.32 14.51 -2.01
C LYS A 31 -6.37 14.66 -3.20
N GLU A 32 -6.69 15.56 -4.13
CA GLU A 32 -5.88 15.79 -5.33
C GLU A 32 -4.54 16.50 -5.04
N ASP A 33 -4.46 17.30 -3.97
CA ASP A 33 -3.25 18.03 -3.55
C ASP A 33 -2.37 17.26 -2.55
N ARG A 34 -2.57 15.94 -2.44
CA ARG A 34 -1.74 15.06 -1.60
C ARG A 34 -0.27 15.12 -2.01
N GLY A 35 0.64 15.18 -1.05
CA GLY A 35 2.07 15.14 -1.35
C GLY A 35 2.98 15.01 -0.14
N TRP A 36 4.26 15.37 -0.32
CA TRP A 36 5.31 15.20 0.68
C TRP A 36 5.05 15.96 2.00
N LYS A 37 4.24 17.03 1.95
CA LYS A 37 3.84 17.81 3.13
C LYS A 37 2.89 17.05 4.06
N ASP A 38 2.22 16.03 3.56
CA ASP A 38 1.29 15.19 4.34
C ASP A 38 2.02 14.00 5.01
N ILE A 39 3.31 13.80 4.74
CA ILE A 39 4.10 12.72 5.34
C ILE A 39 4.22 12.94 6.84
N GLY A 40 3.90 11.90 7.61
CA GLY A 40 3.96 11.92 9.08
C GLY A 40 2.75 12.55 9.77
N THR A 41 1.75 13.02 9.02
CA THR A 41 0.49 13.54 9.57
C THR A 41 -0.72 12.69 9.24
N SER A 42 -0.62 11.83 8.21
CA SER A 42 -1.73 10.98 7.74
C SER A 42 -1.39 9.50 7.89
N LYS A 43 -2.29 8.71 8.49
CA LYS A 43 -2.03 7.30 8.86
C LYS A 43 -1.71 6.40 7.67
N GLU A 44 -2.37 6.63 6.54
CA GLU A 44 -2.14 5.87 5.31
C GLU A 44 -0.75 6.09 4.69
N LEU A 45 0.00 7.09 5.18
CA LEU A 45 1.37 7.41 4.78
C LEU A 45 2.44 6.83 5.72
N ILE A 46 2.10 5.80 6.52
CA ILE A 46 2.96 5.20 7.56
C ILE A 46 3.29 6.19 8.66
N GLU A 47 2.41 6.24 9.64
CA GLU A 47 2.64 6.92 10.91
C GLU A 47 3.53 6.06 11.83
N GLU A 48 3.16 4.78 12.03
CA GLU A 48 3.83 3.82 12.90
C GLU A 48 4.27 2.58 12.11
N HIS A 49 5.42 2.00 12.46
CA HIS A 49 5.94 0.78 11.83
C HIS A 49 6.95 0.05 12.73
N SER A 50 7.20 -1.24 12.43
CA SER A 50 8.19 -2.04 13.15
C SER A 50 9.61 -1.99 12.56
N LEU A 51 9.86 -1.19 11.52
CA LEU A 51 11.21 -1.02 10.95
C LEU A 51 12.15 -0.28 11.92
N CYS A 52 13.45 -0.53 11.78
CA CYS A 52 14.49 0.08 12.61
C CYS A 52 14.43 1.61 12.60
N ALA A 53 14.84 2.24 13.71
CA ALA A 53 15.01 3.69 13.78
C ALA A 53 16.03 4.15 12.72
N GLY A 54 15.62 5.11 11.87
CA GLY A 54 16.46 5.61 10.77
C GLY A 54 16.54 4.68 9.55
N CYS A 55 15.70 3.65 9.46
CA CYS A 55 15.68 2.75 8.31
C CYS A 55 15.33 3.50 7.01
N PRO A 56 16.18 3.45 5.96
CA PRO A 56 15.91 4.16 4.71
C PRO A 56 14.69 3.60 3.96
N GLU A 57 14.38 2.31 4.15
CA GLU A 57 13.19 1.68 3.58
C GLU A 57 11.91 2.33 4.11
N SER A 58 11.84 2.62 5.42
CA SER A 58 10.68 3.30 6.01
C SER A 58 10.42 4.67 5.37
N MET A 59 11.48 5.41 5.08
CA MET A 59 11.40 6.70 4.39
C MET A 59 10.97 6.52 2.93
N ALA A 60 11.51 5.52 2.22
CA ALA A 60 11.12 5.23 0.85
C ALA A 60 9.62 4.93 0.75
N PHE A 61 9.08 4.09 1.64
CA PHE A 61 7.65 3.82 1.66
C PHE A 61 6.81 5.08 1.89
N ARG A 62 7.20 5.96 2.81
CA ARG A 62 6.51 7.24 3.07
C ARG A 62 6.40 8.08 1.80
N TYR A 63 7.49 8.20 1.05
CA TYR A 63 7.50 8.93 -0.22
C TYR A 63 6.67 8.22 -1.31
N ILE A 64 6.84 6.91 -1.48
CA ILE A 64 6.09 6.13 -2.47
C ILE A 64 4.59 6.27 -2.22
N LEU A 65 4.15 6.10 -0.96
CA LEU A 65 2.75 6.23 -0.58
C LEU A 65 2.24 7.64 -0.87
N ALA A 66 3.00 8.69 -0.56
CA ALA A 66 2.64 10.08 -0.84
C ALA A 66 2.59 10.40 -2.34
N SER A 67 3.33 9.65 -3.16
CA SER A 67 3.36 9.81 -4.62
C SER A 67 2.26 9.04 -5.35
N LEU A 68 1.48 8.19 -4.67
CA LEU A 68 0.35 7.50 -5.31
C LEU A 68 -0.74 8.49 -5.71
N PRO A 69 -1.10 8.60 -7.01
CA PRO A 69 -2.12 9.54 -7.47
C PRO A 69 -3.52 9.22 -6.94
N ALA A 70 -3.84 7.91 -6.84
CA ALA A 70 -5.11 7.42 -6.35
C ALA A 70 -4.87 6.23 -5.39
N PRO A 71 -4.48 6.47 -4.13
CA PRO A 71 -4.21 5.40 -3.16
C PRO A 71 -5.43 4.48 -2.94
N GLU A 72 -6.64 5.01 -3.11
CA GLU A 72 -7.89 4.24 -3.06
C GLU A 72 -8.02 3.21 -4.18
N ASP A 73 -7.40 3.45 -5.33
CA ASP A 73 -7.50 2.65 -6.54
C ASP A 73 -6.17 1.95 -6.87
N THR A 74 -5.20 2.03 -5.94
CA THR A 74 -3.91 1.34 -6.00
C THR A 74 -3.91 0.10 -5.11
N VAL A 75 -3.31 -0.99 -5.58
CA VAL A 75 -3.00 -2.17 -4.79
C VAL A 75 -1.48 -2.37 -4.77
N MET A 76 -0.91 -2.44 -3.57
CA MET A 76 0.48 -2.82 -3.39
C MET A 76 0.63 -4.34 -3.33
N VAL A 77 1.68 -4.86 -3.94
CA VAL A 77 2.07 -6.25 -3.79
C VAL A 77 3.50 -6.24 -3.29
N GLY A 78 3.82 -7.01 -2.25
CA GLY A 78 5.21 -7.11 -1.86
C GLY A 78 5.67 -8.46 -1.40
N SER A 79 6.98 -8.58 -1.38
CA SER A 79 7.69 -9.81 -1.08
C SER A 79 7.98 -9.93 0.40
N THR A 80 8.21 -11.17 0.84
CA THR A 80 8.75 -11.48 2.16
C THR A 80 10.11 -10.80 2.36
N GLY A 81 10.28 -10.13 3.51
CA GLY A 81 11.46 -9.33 3.86
C GLY A 81 11.10 -8.19 4.81
N CYS A 82 12.02 -7.25 5.06
CA CYS A 82 11.73 -6.04 5.84
C CYS A 82 10.51 -5.29 5.28
N THR A 83 10.41 -5.20 3.95
CA THR A 83 9.27 -4.65 3.19
C THR A 83 7.94 -5.17 3.68
N SER A 84 7.87 -6.47 3.98
CA SER A 84 6.62 -7.11 4.37
C SER A 84 6.10 -6.72 5.74
N LEU A 85 7.00 -6.25 6.62
CA LEU A 85 6.64 -5.82 7.96
C LEU A 85 5.77 -4.57 7.92
N VAL A 86 5.86 -3.76 6.87
CA VAL A 86 5.14 -2.48 6.72
C VAL A 86 3.70 -2.68 6.24
N PHE A 87 3.39 -3.76 5.51
CA PHE A 87 2.07 -3.99 4.94
C PHE A 87 0.88 -3.98 5.91
N PRO A 88 0.96 -4.54 7.14
CA PRO A 88 -0.11 -4.40 8.11
C PRO A 88 -0.25 -2.98 8.68
N MET A 89 0.75 -2.12 8.51
CA MET A 89 0.76 -0.74 9.04
C MET A 89 0.41 0.33 7.99
N VAL A 90 0.12 -0.06 6.74
CA VAL A 90 -0.35 0.86 5.70
C VAL A 90 -1.83 0.69 5.45
N ALA A 91 -2.56 1.80 5.39
CA ALA A 91 -3.96 1.81 5.00
C ALA A 91 -4.13 1.91 3.46
N VAL A 92 -3.30 1.20 2.69
CA VAL A 92 -3.49 1.03 1.23
C VAL A 92 -3.76 -0.44 0.97
N HIS A 93 -4.58 -0.76 -0.04
CA HIS A 93 -4.82 -2.16 -0.39
C HIS A 93 -3.47 -2.83 -0.66
N ASN A 94 -3.20 -3.92 0.02
CA ASN A 94 -1.92 -4.60 -0.12
C ASN A 94 -2.10 -6.12 -0.14
N ILE A 95 -1.14 -6.79 -0.77
CA ILE A 95 -1.02 -8.25 -0.81
C ILE A 95 0.40 -8.60 -0.37
N HIS A 96 0.50 -9.33 0.73
CA HIS A 96 1.74 -10.00 1.11
C HIS A 96 1.89 -11.26 0.26
N SER A 97 2.90 -11.29 -0.61
CA SER A 97 3.23 -12.41 -1.48
C SER A 97 4.28 -13.33 -0.84
N LEU A 98 4.51 -14.50 -1.43
CA LEU A 98 5.63 -15.34 -1.06
C LEU A 98 6.96 -14.72 -1.53
N PHE A 99 8.08 -15.23 -1.01
CA PHE A 99 9.39 -14.72 -1.38
C PHE A 99 9.71 -15.02 -2.85
N GLY A 100 9.86 -13.96 -3.66
CA GLY A 100 10.28 -14.03 -5.05
C GLY A 100 9.15 -14.08 -6.10
N ASN A 101 7.88 -14.22 -5.71
CA ASN A 101 6.77 -14.35 -6.67
C ASN A 101 5.86 -13.10 -6.77
N GLN A 102 6.24 -11.99 -6.12
CA GLN A 102 5.44 -10.76 -6.07
C GLN A 102 5.07 -10.21 -7.47
N ASN A 103 5.97 -10.35 -8.45
CA ASN A 103 5.71 -9.89 -9.82
C ASN A 103 4.70 -10.76 -10.55
N ALA A 104 4.73 -12.09 -10.36
CA ALA A 104 3.72 -12.99 -10.92
C ALA A 104 2.32 -12.68 -10.37
N VAL A 105 2.23 -12.43 -9.05
CA VAL A 105 0.98 -12.01 -8.40
C VAL A 105 0.52 -10.66 -8.96
N ALA A 106 1.42 -9.70 -9.12
CA ALA A 106 1.11 -8.38 -9.66
C ALA A 106 0.58 -8.43 -11.11
N SER A 107 1.23 -9.19 -12.00
CA SER A 107 0.78 -9.33 -13.40
C SER A 107 -0.63 -9.94 -13.48
N GLY A 108 -0.87 -11.01 -12.72
CA GLY A 108 -2.20 -11.64 -12.63
C GLY A 108 -3.26 -10.70 -12.06
N LEU A 109 -2.92 -9.98 -10.99
CA LEU A 109 -3.79 -9.00 -10.35
C LEU A 109 -4.14 -7.87 -11.31
N LYS A 110 -3.16 -7.29 -12.03
CA LYS A 110 -3.39 -6.19 -12.96
C LYS A 110 -4.40 -6.60 -14.03
N ARG A 111 -4.24 -7.80 -14.61
CA ARG A 111 -5.19 -8.32 -15.60
C ARG A 111 -6.58 -8.55 -15.02
N ALA A 112 -6.68 -9.12 -13.83
CA ALA A 112 -7.95 -9.33 -13.15
C ALA A 112 -8.68 -8.00 -12.86
N LEU A 113 -7.96 -6.98 -12.42
CA LEU A 113 -8.52 -5.65 -12.12
C LEU A 113 -9.07 -4.97 -13.37
N THR A 114 -8.37 -5.05 -14.50
CA THR A 114 -8.84 -4.50 -15.79
C THR A 114 -10.16 -5.13 -16.25
N VAL A 115 -10.31 -6.45 -16.09
CA VAL A 115 -11.56 -7.15 -16.44
C VAL A 115 -12.67 -6.84 -15.44
N ARG A 116 -12.35 -6.79 -14.15
CA ARG A 116 -13.35 -6.60 -13.09
C ARG A 116 -13.88 -5.17 -13.00
N PHE A 117 -13.08 -4.18 -13.37
CA PHE A 117 -13.40 -2.76 -13.28
C PHE A 117 -13.18 -2.05 -14.63
N PRO A 118 -13.97 -2.39 -15.66
CA PRO A 118 -13.83 -1.75 -16.97
C PRO A 118 -14.04 -0.23 -16.85
N GLY A 119 -13.19 0.55 -17.52
CA GLY A 119 -13.25 2.02 -17.50
C GLY A 119 -12.71 2.69 -16.24
N ARG A 120 -12.14 1.93 -15.28
CA ARG A 120 -11.43 2.50 -14.12
C ARG A 120 -9.97 2.07 -14.14
N ILE A 121 -9.08 3.03 -13.97
CA ILE A 121 -7.66 2.75 -13.81
C ILE A 121 -7.45 2.23 -12.38
N LYS A 122 -6.87 1.03 -12.28
CA LYS A 122 -6.45 0.43 -11.02
C LYS A 122 -4.97 0.16 -11.07
N ASP A 123 -4.20 0.80 -10.20
CA ASP A 123 -2.74 0.67 -10.20
C ASP A 123 -2.30 -0.52 -9.36
N VAL A 124 -1.23 -1.17 -9.82
CA VAL A 124 -0.58 -2.26 -9.09
C VAL A 124 0.88 -1.87 -8.94
N VAL A 125 1.33 -1.75 -7.69
CA VAL A 125 2.69 -1.33 -7.36
C VAL A 125 3.39 -2.46 -6.64
N VAL A 126 4.52 -2.92 -7.17
CA VAL A 126 5.34 -3.94 -6.52
C VAL A 126 6.37 -3.28 -5.64
N LEU A 127 6.44 -3.70 -4.38
CA LEU A 127 7.50 -3.33 -3.44
C LEU A 127 8.27 -4.58 -3.07
N ALA A 128 9.54 -4.63 -3.46
CA ALA A 128 10.39 -5.78 -3.28
C ALA A 128 11.78 -5.35 -2.81
N GLY A 129 12.32 -6.08 -1.83
CA GLY A 129 13.73 -5.99 -1.48
C GLY A 129 14.63 -6.48 -2.62
N ASP A 130 15.93 -6.28 -2.44
CA ASP A 130 16.99 -6.73 -3.34
C ASP A 130 16.94 -8.24 -3.58
N GLY A 131 16.87 -9.08 -2.54
CA GLY A 131 16.81 -10.54 -2.71
C GLY A 131 15.59 -11.00 -3.53
N ALA A 132 14.46 -10.33 -3.37
CA ALA A 132 13.26 -10.63 -4.16
C ALA A 132 13.31 -10.08 -5.60
N THR A 133 14.25 -9.17 -5.91
CA THR A 133 14.33 -8.49 -7.20
C THR A 133 15.47 -9.02 -8.06
N VAL A 134 16.64 -9.27 -7.47
CA VAL A 134 17.89 -9.61 -8.19
C VAL A 134 18.47 -10.98 -7.81
N ASP A 135 17.79 -11.75 -6.96
CA ASP A 135 18.14 -13.13 -6.60
C ASP A 135 16.95 -14.07 -6.86
N ILE A 136 16.27 -14.58 -5.83
CA ILE A 136 15.22 -15.60 -5.98
C ILE A 136 14.05 -15.17 -6.87
N GLY A 137 13.72 -13.87 -6.90
CA GLY A 137 12.62 -13.36 -7.72
C GLY A 137 13.05 -12.72 -9.04
N LEU A 138 14.32 -12.86 -9.43
CA LEU A 138 14.82 -12.26 -10.66
C LEU A 138 14.05 -12.74 -11.89
N ASP A 139 13.79 -14.04 -12.02
CA ASP A 139 13.04 -14.59 -13.16
C ASP A 139 11.65 -13.96 -13.28
N MET A 140 10.91 -13.88 -12.18
CA MET A 140 9.58 -13.27 -12.15
C MET A 140 9.63 -11.76 -12.44
N THR A 141 10.72 -11.08 -12.06
CA THR A 141 10.95 -9.66 -12.35
C THR A 141 11.18 -9.42 -13.83
N LEU A 142 12.02 -10.24 -14.47
CA LEU A 142 12.31 -10.16 -15.89
C LEU A 142 11.10 -10.51 -16.77
N GLN A 143 10.15 -11.25 -16.23
CA GLN A 143 8.90 -11.66 -16.90
C GLN A 143 7.67 -10.86 -16.43
N ALA A 144 7.84 -9.72 -15.75
CA ALA A 144 6.73 -8.86 -15.37
C ALA A 144 6.15 -8.13 -16.61
N TRP A 145 4.81 -8.12 -16.76
CA TRP A 145 4.09 -7.49 -17.87
C TRP A 145 2.83 -6.78 -17.37
#